data_AF-A0A968UGZ6-F1
#
_entry.id   AF-A0A968UGZ6-F1
#
_cell.length_a   1.000
_cell.length_b   1.000
_cell.length_c   1.000
_cell.angle_alpha   90.00
_cell.angle_beta   90.00
_cell.angle_gamma   90.00
#
_symmetry.space_group_name_H-M   'P 1'
#
loop_
_entity.id
_entity.type
_entity.pdbx_description
1 polymer ?
#
loop_
_entity_poly.entity_id
_entity_poly.type
_entity_poly.pdbx_seq_one_letter_code
_entity_poly.pdbx_strand_id
1 'polypeptide(L)'
;MGTVGNTYARFRLTTDSSITNATPGGFASNGEVEDYQIAIANSYDYGDAPNTYGDARHQILADSTVYLGSIQPDQESGTQLGTDAGAAATGDDQTGGNDDQTGDDEDAFSSLGNVSTIGNYYLIVPVNNTSGGNATLHAWIDFDKDGKFASGEYKSVTVANNATNISLNWLIPSGTTAGNTYVRFRLTTDSSLTDKSGTDNVDERSIGNATNGEVEDYKVAIASENLTLGSPLTCDSTFYITIGNGGNNPQSLYDINRSGSTYTFTQRGLSTSNTNGYP
;
A
#
# COMPACT_ATOMS: atom_id res chain seq x y z
N MET A 1 -19.53 -22.85 8.03
CA MET A 1 -19.32 -21.39 7.91
C MET A 1 -20.68 -20.72 7.97
N GLY A 2 -20.87 -19.76 8.88
CA GLY A 2 -22.11 -18.99 8.94
C GLY A 2 -22.21 -18.04 7.74
N THR A 3 -23.41 -17.83 7.24
CA THR A 3 -23.68 -16.83 6.19
C THR A 3 -23.96 -15.48 6.84
N VAL A 4 -23.53 -14.39 6.21
CA VAL A 4 -23.90 -13.03 6.60
C VAL A 4 -25.41 -12.93 6.77
N GLY A 5 -25.84 -12.28 7.85
CA GLY A 5 -27.23 -12.08 8.19
C GLY A 5 -27.55 -12.43 9.63
N ASN A 6 -28.84 -12.32 9.96
CA ASN A 6 -29.31 -12.63 11.29
C ASN A 6 -29.37 -14.14 11.48
N THR A 7 -28.65 -14.62 12.48
CA THR A 7 -28.75 -15.96 13.04
C THR A 7 -29.26 -15.87 14.48
N TYR A 8 -29.32 -17.00 15.17
CA TYR A 8 -29.74 -17.07 16.56
C TYR A 8 -28.73 -17.89 17.37
N ALA A 9 -28.38 -17.39 18.56
CA ALA A 9 -27.69 -18.17 19.57
C ALA A 9 -28.69 -18.65 20.61
N ARG A 10 -28.53 -19.92 21.02
CA ARG A 10 -29.28 -20.50 22.13
C ARG A 10 -28.33 -20.83 23.27
N PHE A 11 -28.64 -20.31 24.45
CA PHE A 11 -27.96 -20.64 25.69
C PHE A 11 -28.89 -21.49 26.54
N ARG A 12 -28.38 -22.61 27.06
CA ARG A 12 -29.11 -23.47 27.99
C ARG A 12 -28.30 -23.60 29.28
N LEU A 13 -28.84 -23.14 30.39
CA LEU A 13 -28.25 -23.33 31.72
C LEU A 13 -29.10 -24.34 32.47
N THR A 14 -28.56 -25.52 32.76
CA THR A 14 -29.28 -26.62 33.40
C THR A 14 -28.32 -27.53 34.15
N THR A 15 -28.80 -28.26 35.15
CA THR A 15 -28.05 -29.37 35.77
C THR A 15 -28.45 -30.73 35.20
N ASP A 16 -29.37 -30.75 34.24
CA ASP A 16 -29.81 -31.96 33.55
C ASP A 16 -28.71 -32.48 32.61
N SER A 17 -28.09 -33.60 32.99
CA SER A 17 -26.99 -34.21 32.24
C SER A 17 -27.42 -34.85 30.92
N SER A 18 -28.72 -34.94 30.62
CA SER A 18 -29.21 -35.39 29.32
C SER A 18 -29.09 -34.31 28.24
N ILE A 19 -28.91 -33.04 28.63
CA ILE A 19 -28.68 -31.94 27.69
C ILE A 19 -27.20 -31.93 27.28
N THR A 20 -26.97 -32.13 25.98
CA THR A 20 -25.63 -32.17 25.36
C THR A 20 -25.61 -31.30 24.10
N ASN A 21 -24.45 -31.24 23.44
CA ASN A 21 -24.31 -30.57 22.14
C ASN A 21 -25.24 -31.14 21.05
N ALA A 22 -25.74 -32.36 21.21
CA ALA A 22 -26.66 -33.01 20.28
C ALA A 22 -28.14 -32.69 20.57
N THR A 23 -28.45 -32.02 21.68
CA THR A 23 -29.81 -31.69 22.09
C THR A 23 -29.97 -30.17 22.31
N PRO A 24 -29.84 -29.35 21.25
CA PRO A 24 -30.07 -27.91 21.35
C PRO A 24 -31.55 -27.55 21.60
N GLY A 25 -32.47 -28.50 21.39
CA GLY A 25 -33.88 -28.38 21.75
C GLY A 25 -34.32 -29.45 22.76
N GLY A 26 -35.64 -29.52 23.00
CA GLY A 26 -36.24 -30.53 23.87
C GLY A 26 -36.28 -30.17 25.36
N PHE A 27 -37.01 -30.98 26.12
CA PHE A 27 -37.24 -30.76 27.54
C PHE A 27 -35.95 -30.95 28.35
N ALA A 28 -35.71 -30.03 29.29
CA ALA A 28 -34.75 -30.21 30.39
C ALA A 28 -35.53 -30.20 31.70
N SER A 29 -35.11 -31.02 32.66
CA SER A 29 -35.77 -31.17 33.96
C SER A 29 -35.68 -29.92 34.85
N ASN A 30 -34.72 -29.04 34.59
CA ASN A 30 -34.59 -27.74 35.23
C ASN A 30 -33.80 -26.76 34.36
N GLY A 31 -33.65 -25.52 34.84
CA GLY A 31 -32.84 -24.49 34.21
C GLY A 31 -33.62 -23.52 33.35
N GLU A 32 -32.92 -22.79 32.48
CA GLU A 32 -33.49 -21.80 31.56
C GLU A 32 -32.90 -21.90 30.15
N VAL A 33 -33.63 -21.32 29.19
CA VAL A 33 -33.21 -21.21 27.80
C VAL A 33 -33.38 -19.76 27.37
N GLU A 34 -32.31 -19.17 26.86
CA GLU A 34 -32.32 -17.84 26.27
C GLU A 34 -31.98 -17.95 24.78
N ASP A 35 -32.81 -17.34 23.94
CA ASP A 35 -32.62 -17.27 22.49
C ASP A 35 -32.36 -15.81 22.10
N TYR A 36 -31.20 -15.54 21.51
CA TYR A 36 -30.80 -14.21 21.07
C TYR A 36 -30.61 -14.18 19.56
N GLN A 37 -31.15 -13.16 18.91
CA GLN A 37 -30.77 -12.86 17.54
C GLN A 37 -29.36 -12.26 17.54
N ILE A 38 -28.48 -12.80 16.71
CA ILE A 38 -27.12 -12.30 16.50
C ILE A 38 -26.95 -12.03 15.01
N ALA A 39 -26.28 -10.94 14.64
CA ALA A 39 -25.91 -10.68 13.26
C ALA A 39 -24.50 -11.20 12.99
N ILE A 40 -24.34 -11.98 11.91
CA ILE A 40 -23.04 -12.22 11.29
C ILE A 40 -22.86 -11.11 10.26
N ALA A 41 -21.89 -10.23 10.48
CA ALA A 41 -21.55 -9.14 9.57
C ALA A 41 -20.22 -9.46 8.86
N ASN A 42 -20.00 -8.79 7.73
CA ASN A 42 -18.67 -8.71 7.16
C ASN A 42 -17.87 -7.67 7.94
N SER A 43 -16.59 -7.97 8.12
CA SER A 43 -15.57 -7.03 8.57
C SER A 43 -14.92 -6.43 7.33
N TYR A 44 -14.55 -5.15 7.41
CA TYR A 44 -13.97 -4.40 6.31
C TYR A 44 -12.79 -3.61 6.82
N ASP A 45 -11.74 -3.61 6.02
CA ASP A 45 -10.60 -2.70 6.07
C ASP A 45 -10.95 -1.50 5.14
N TYR A 46 -10.77 -0.27 5.61
CA TYR A 46 -11.13 0.98 4.96
C TYR A 46 -9.94 1.93 4.84
N GLY A 47 -9.69 2.39 3.61
CA GLY A 47 -8.69 3.43 3.38
C GLY A 47 -9.17 4.80 3.85
N ASP A 48 -8.23 5.65 4.19
CA ASP A 48 -8.47 6.87 4.94
C ASP A 48 -8.06 8.17 4.22
N ALA A 49 -7.67 8.09 2.93
CA ALA A 49 -7.35 9.28 2.15
C ALA A 49 -8.50 10.31 2.23
N PRO A 50 -8.21 11.64 2.10
CA PRO A 50 -9.24 12.67 2.25
C PRO A 50 -10.51 12.38 1.45
N ASN A 51 -11.65 12.80 1.99
CA ASN A 51 -12.98 12.52 1.44
C ASN A 51 -13.15 12.82 -0.07
N THR A 52 -12.36 13.71 -0.68
CA THR A 52 -12.42 13.98 -2.12
C THR A 52 -11.94 12.80 -2.98
N TYR A 53 -11.05 11.96 -2.46
CA TYR A 53 -10.50 10.77 -3.14
C TYR A 53 -11.48 9.59 -3.17
N GLY A 54 -12.52 9.62 -2.32
CA GLY A 54 -13.56 8.61 -2.24
C GLY A 54 -13.17 7.38 -1.41
N ASP A 55 -14.21 6.65 -0.99
CA ASP A 55 -14.10 5.54 -0.03
C ASP A 55 -13.64 4.28 -0.75
N ALA A 56 -12.54 3.67 -0.30
CA ALA A 56 -12.10 2.35 -0.73
C ALA A 56 -12.13 1.43 0.48
N ARG A 57 -12.52 0.17 0.24
CA ARG A 57 -12.50 -0.84 1.30
C ARG A 57 -12.28 -2.23 0.76
N HIS A 58 -11.79 -3.13 1.60
CA HIS A 58 -11.64 -4.55 1.32
C HIS A 58 -12.37 -5.36 2.38
N GLN A 59 -13.03 -6.43 1.96
CA GLN A 59 -13.61 -7.35 2.92
C GLN A 59 -12.50 -8.15 3.60
N ILE A 60 -12.48 -8.14 4.93
CA ILE A 60 -11.54 -8.95 5.71
C ILE A 60 -12.07 -10.39 5.74
N LEU A 61 -11.21 -11.32 5.34
CA LEU A 61 -11.51 -12.75 5.40
C LEU A 61 -11.04 -13.30 6.74
N ALA A 62 -11.70 -14.37 7.22
CA ALA A 62 -11.29 -15.02 8.46
C ALA A 62 -9.83 -15.52 8.43
N ASP A 63 -9.32 -15.83 7.24
CA ASP A 63 -7.91 -16.13 6.98
C ASP A 63 -7.40 -15.19 5.87
N SER A 64 -6.94 -13.99 6.26
CA SER A 64 -6.34 -13.03 5.34
C SER A 64 -5.01 -13.57 4.79
N THR A 65 -4.96 -13.75 3.47
CA THR A 65 -3.79 -14.31 2.76
C THR A 65 -3.18 -13.33 1.75
N VAL A 66 -3.81 -12.18 1.58
CA VAL A 66 -3.44 -11.14 0.61
C VAL A 66 -3.57 -9.80 1.29
N TYR A 67 -2.45 -9.14 1.53
CA TYR A 67 -2.34 -7.89 2.28
C TYR A 67 -0.95 -7.27 2.04
N LEU A 68 -0.81 -5.98 2.24
CA LEU A 68 0.42 -5.17 2.19
C LEU A 68 1.23 -5.39 3.47
N GLY A 69 2.48 -4.92 3.51
CA GLY A 69 3.24 -4.94 4.76
C GLY A 69 3.44 -6.32 5.42
N SER A 70 3.32 -6.38 6.74
CA SER A 70 3.57 -7.57 7.56
C SER A 70 2.46 -7.92 8.54
N ILE A 71 1.61 -6.96 8.87
CA ILE A 71 0.44 -7.10 9.74
C ILE A 71 -0.78 -7.41 8.85
N GLN A 72 -1.75 -8.16 9.36
CA GLN A 72 -2.96 -8.50 8.59
C GLN A 72 -4.00 -7.41 8.74
N PRO A 73 -4.89 -7.23 7.74
CA PRO A 73 -5.87 -6.16 7.78
C PRO A 73 -6.79 -6.30 8.98
N ASP A 74 -6.99 -5.19 9.67
CA ASP A 74 -7.80 -5.07 10.87
C ASP A 74 -9.20 -4.50 10.53
N GLN A 75 -10.15 -4.58 11.47
CA GLN A 75 -11.53 -4.17 11.21
C GLN A 75 -11.84 -2.78 11.75
N GLU A 76 -12.28 -1.90 10.86
CA GLU A 76 -12.84 -0.62 11.27
C GLU A 76 -14.36 -0.67 11.45
N SER A 77 -14.84 0.18 12.38
CA SER A 77 -16.28 0.31 12.66
C SER A 77 -17.07 1.03 11.54
N GLY A 78 -16.38 1.58 10.54
CA GLY A 78 -16.96 2.30 9.41
C GLY A 78 -15.89 3.00 8.58
N THR A 79 -16.34 3.80 7.61
CA THR A 79 -15.45 4.59 6.74
C THR A 79 -14.52 5.50 7.54
N GLN A 80 -13.26 5.55 7.11
CA GLN A 80 -12.23 6.43 7.66
C GLN A 80 -12.11 7.76 6.91
N LEU A 81 -12.97 8.00 5.91
CA LEU A 81 -12.96 9.24 5.15
C LEU A 81 -13.09 10.48 6.06
N GLY A 82 -12.00 11.23 6.16
CA GLY A 82 -11.97 12.50 6.87
C GLY A 82 -12.04 12.40 8.39
N THR A 83 -11.77 11.23 8.98
CA THR A 83 -11.72 11.04 10.44
C THR A 83 -10.55 11.82 11.08
N ASP A 84 -9.48 12.11 10.34
CA ASP A 84 -8.37 13.02 10.68
C ASP A 84 -8.51 14.44 10.08
N ALA A 85 -9.69 14.79 9.54
CA ALA A 85 -9.90 15.92 8.61
C ALA A 85 -9.13 15.80 7.27
N GLY A 86 -8.74 14.57 6.91
CA GLY A 86 -8.10 14.13 5.67
C GLY A 86 -6.62 14.48 5.54
N ALA A 87 -6.04 15.28 6.42
CA ALA A 87 -4.78 15.95 6.10
C ALA A 87 -3.55 15.04 6.20
N ALA A 88 -3.60 13.98 6.99
CA ALA A 88 -2.45 13.14 7.30
C ALA A 88 -2.52 11.77 6.64
N ALA A 89 -3.72 11.27 6.32
CA ALA A 89 -3.95 9.85 6.02
C ALA A 89 -3.41 9.03 7.21
N THR A 90 -4.08 9.18 8.36
CA THR A 90 -3.81 8.48 9.61
C THR A 90 -5.09 8.10 10.38
N GLY A 91 -6.21 7.93 9.67
CA GLY A 91 -7.55 7.76 10.22
C GLY A 91 -7.80 6.32 10.67
N ASP A 92 -7.41 5.37 9.83
CA ASP A 92 -7.22 3.94 10.13
C ASP A 92 -6.11 3.74 11.16
N ASP A 93 -4.96 4.46 11.07
CA ASP A 93 -3.80 4.33 12.00
C ASP A 93 -4.11 4.45 13.52
N GLN A 94 -5.25 5.05 13.86
CA GLN A 94 -5.64 5.37 15.24
C GLN A 94 -6.94 4.71 15.67
N THR A 95 -7.62 4.00 14.78
CA THR A 95 -8.96 3.45 15.01
C THR A 95 -9.04 1.93 15.00
N GLY A 96 -7.89 1.26 15.10
CA GLY A 96 -7.80 -0.16 15.39
C GLY A 96 -8.73 -0.55 16.54
N GLY A 97 -9.54 -1.56 16.26
CA GLY A 97 -10.39 -2.20 17.25
C GLY A 97 -9.60 -2.66 18.47
N ASN A 98 -10.31 -3.09 19.51
CA ASN A 98 -9.67 -3.65 20.71
C ASN A 98 -8.92 -4.99 20.49
N ASP A 99 -8.76 -5.42 19.24
CA ASP A 99 -8.05 -6.61 18.81
C ASP A 99 -6.69 -6.34 18.17
N ASP A 100 -6.24 -5.08 18.09
CA ASP A 100 -4.85 -4.71 17.81
C ASP A 100 -3.92 -5.17 18.96
N GLN A 101 -3.59 -6.46 18.94
CA GLN A 101 -2.54 -7.04 19.76
C GLN A 101 -1.21 -7.14 19.00
N THR A 102 -1.17 -6.74 17.72
CA THR A 102 -0.07 -6.99 16.78
C THR A 102 0.56 -5.75 16.16
N GLY A 103 -0.01 -4.57 16.38
CA GLY A 103 0.28 -3.31 15.70
C GLY A 103 -0.77 -2.99 14.63
N ASP A 104 -0.78 -1.73 14.24
CA ASP A 104 -1.49 -1.10 13.12
C ASP A 104 -1.18 -1.78 11.77
N ASP A 105 -2.20 -2.02 10.93
CA ASP A 105 -2.04 -2.68 9.63
C ASP A 105 -1.51 -1.77 8.52
N GLU A 106 -1.48 -0.45 8.70
CA GLU A 106 -0.75 0.54 7.88
C GLU A 106 0.79 0.43 8.00
N ASP A 107 1.33 -0.77 7.74
CA ASP A 107 2.71 -1.13 8.06
C ASP A 107 3.61 -1.37 6.84
N ALA A 108 3.09 -1.25 5.61
CA ALA A 108 3.95 -1.32 4.43
C ALA A 108 4.99 -0.19 4.39
N PHE A 109 4.64 1.01 4.87
CA PHE A 109 5.55 2.15 4.90
C PHE A 109 5.41 3.02 6.14
N SER A 110 6.45 3.06 6.98
CA SER A 110 6.55 4.11 8.03
C SER A 110 6.61 5.56 7.48
N SER A 111 7.04 5.73 6.22
CA SER A 111 6.97 6.97 5.46
C SER A 111 7.37 6.72 4.00
N LEU A 112 6.85 7.53 3.10
CA LEU A 112 7.23 7.51 1.69
C LEU A 112 8.25 8.60 1.34
N GLY A 113 9.19 8.26 0.48
CA GLY A 113 10.12 9.23 -0.08
C GLY A 113 9.42 10.25 -0.97
N ASN A 114 9.94 11.47 -1.04
CA ASN A 114 9.36 12.51 -1.87
C ASN A 114 9.33 12.11 -3.35
N VAL A 115 8.21 12.44 -4.01
CA VAL A 115 8.05 12.33 -5.46
C VAL A 115 8.73 13.53 -6.12
N SER A 116 9.51 13.29 -7.17
CA SER A 116 10.12 14.37 -7.97
C SER A 116 9.07 15.07 -8.83
N THR A 117 9.32 16.30 -9.26
CA THR A 117 8.44 16.99 -10.24
C THR A 117 8.62 16.48 -11.67
N ILE A 118 9.65 15.67 -11.95
CA ILE A 118 9.97 15.13 -13.29
C ILE A 118 10.59 13.73 -13.19
N GLY A 119 10.57 12.98 -14.30
CA GLY A 119 11.28 11.72 -14.40
C GLY A 119 10.41 10.55 -13.94
N ASN A 120 10.97 9.65 -13.13
CA ASN A 120 10.28 8.46 -12.66
C ASN A 120 10.28 8.40 -11.12
N TYR A 121 9.21 7.88 -10.55
CA TYR A 121 9.11 7.56 -9.14
C TYR A 121 9.05 6.04 -8.97
N TYR A 122 9.93 5.51 -8.12
CA TYR A 122 10.08 4.08 -7.89
C TYR A 122 9.74 3.75 -6.44
N LEU A 123 8.93 2.72 -6.24
CA LEU A 123 8.67 2.14 -4.93
C LEU A 123 8.86 0.64 -4.97
N ILE A 124 9.39 0.10 -3.87
CA ILE A 124 9.35 -1.33 -3.58
C ILE A 124 8.31 -1.47 -2.48
N VAL A 125 7.18 -2.07 -2.83
CA VAL A 125 6.03 -2.24 -1.95
C VAL A 125 6.14 -3.62 -1.28
N PRO A 126 6.25 -3.69 0.06
CA PRO A 126 6.08 -4.93 0.79
C PRO A 126 4.69 -5.49 0.56
N VAL A 127 4.60 -6.78 0.28
CA VAL A 127 3.33 -7.46 0.02
C VAL A 127 3.35 -8.84 0.65
N ASN A 128 2.18 -9.36 0.96
CA ASN A 128 1.95 -10.75 1.30
C ASN A 128 0.92 -11.33 0.34
N ASN A 129 1.27 -12.41 -0.35
CA ASN A 129 0.31 -13.19 -1.11
C ASN A 129 0.56 -14.68 -0.88
N THR A 130 -0.24 -15.29 -0.02
CA THR A 130 -0.24 -16.73 0.27
C THR A 130 -1.53 -17.42 -0.18
N SER A 131 -2.34 -16.75 -1.02
CA SER A 131 -3.63 -17.25 -1.51
C SER A 131 -3.56 -18.52 -2.35
N GLY A 132 -2.36 -18.93 -2.78
CA GLY A 132 -2.16 -20.02 -3.74
C GLY A 132 -2.28 -19.59 -5.20
N GLY A 133 -2.64 -18.33 -5.47
CA GLY A 133 -2.81 -17.76 -6.80
C GLY A 133 -2.15 -16.38 -6.96
N ASN A 134 -2.45 -15.71 -8.07
CA ASN A 134 -2.01 -14.34 -8.29
C ASN A 134 -3.00 -13.36 -7.67
N ALA A 135 -2.48 -12.31 -7.04
CA ALA A 135 -3.20 -11.09 -6.68
C ALA A 135 -2.79 -9.95 -7.64
N THR A 136 -3.45 -8.81 -7.51
CA THR A 136 -3.11 -7.59 -8.24
C THR A 136 -2.90 -6.45 -7.24
N LEU A 137 -1.73 -5.83 -7.32
CA LEU A 137 -1.46 -4.57 -6.64
C LEU A 137 -1.90 -3.45 -7.58
N HIS A 138 -2.85 -2.65 -7.12
CA HIS A 138 -3.32 -1.42 -7.75
C HIS A 138 -2.78 -0.24 -6.95
N ALA A 139 -2.30 0.80 -7.63
CA ALA A 139 -1.77 1.98 -6.96
C ALA A 139 -1.98 3.26 -7.76
N TRP A 140 -2.24 4.37 -7.08
CA TRP A 140 -2.45 5.70 -7.67
C TRP A 140 -1.68 6.76 -6.90
N ILE A 141 -1.11 7.75 -7.59
CA ILE A 141 -0.52 8.94 -6.97
C ILE A 141 -1.18 10.15 -7.62
N ASP A 142 -1.84 11.00 -6.84
CA ASP A 142 -2.47 12.22 -7.37
C ASP A 142 -1.40 13.27 -7.71
N PHE A 143 -0.91 13.26 -8.94
CA PHE A 143 0.20 14.10 -9.37
C PHE A 143 -0.24 15.56 -9.58
N ASP A 144 -1.46 15.74 -10.08
CA ASP A 144 -2.00 17.07 -10.39
C ASP A 144 -2.64 17.76 -9.18
N LYS A 145 -2.85 17.02 -8.08
CA LYS A 145 -3.40 17.47 -6.79
C LYS A 145 -4.83 17.98 -6.93
N ASP A 146 -5.62 17.37 -7.82
CA ASP A 146 -7.03 17.73 -8.01
C ASP A 146 -7.98 17.12 -6.95
N GLY A 147 -7.43 16.27 -6.07
CA GLY A 147 -8.14 15.65 -4.97
C GLY A 147 -8.82 14.35 -5.35
N LYS A 148 -8.47 13.75 -6.49
CA LYS A 148 -9.01 12.48 -7.00
C LYS A 148 -7.88 11.63 -7.57
N PHE A 149 -8.14 10.33 -7.71
CA PHE A 149 -7.27 9.44 -8.44
C PHE A 149 -7.81 9.22 -9.84
N ALA A 150 -7.05 9.65 -10.86
CA ALA A 150 -7.41 9.49 -12.27
C ALA A 150 -6.74 8.26 -12.91
N SER A 151 -7.27 7.80 -14.05
CA SER A 151 -6.74 6.63 -14.75
C SER A 151 -5.31 6.84 -15.29
N GLY A 152 -4.91 8.10 -15.51
CA GLY A 152 -3.54 8.48 -15.89
C GLY A 152 -2.51 8.32 -14.77
N GLU A 153 -2.97 8.22 -13.52
CA GLU A 153 -2.15 8.15 -12.30
C GLU A 153 -1.97 6.72 -11.79
N TYR A 154 -2.73 5.82 -12.39
CA TYR A 154 -2.80 4.41 -12.05
C TYR A 154 -1.57 3.62 -12.50
N LYS A 155 -1.12 2.73 -11.61
CA LYS A 155 -0.22 1.62 -11.91
C LYS A 155 -0.75 0.34 -11.30
N SER A 156 -0.46 -0.76 -11.98
CA SER A 156 -0.73 -2.10 -11.44
C SER A 156 0.32 -3.11 -11.82
N VAL A 157 0.53 -4.07 -10.92
CA VAL A 157 1.43 -5.20 -11.12
C VAL A 157 0.78 -6.47 -10.57
N THR A 158 0.97 -7.58 -11.27
CA THR A 158 0.59 -8.90 -10.76
C THR A 158 1.50 -9.31 -9.60
N VAL A 159 0.90 -9.67 -8.47
CA VAL A 159 1.59 -10.19 -7.31
C VAL A 159 1.47 -11.71 -7.31
N ALA A 160 2.55 -12.41 -7.64
CA ALA A 160 2.55 -13.88 -7.67
C ALA A 160 2.41 -14.47 -6.26
N ASN A 161 1.95 -15.72 -6.17
CA ASN A 161 1.94 -16.44 -4.89
C ASN A 161 3.35 -16.52 -4.29
N ASN A 162 3.45 -16.28 -2.98
CA ASN A 162 4.65 -16.12 -2.17
C ASN A 162 5.55 -14.92 -2.54
N ALA A 163 5.05 -13.95 -3.32
CA ALA A 163 5.77 -12.69 -3.48
C ALA A 163 5.76 -11.93 -2.15
N THR A 164 6.91 -11.35 -1.78
CA THR A 164 7.07 -10.55 -0.56
C THR A 164 7.33 -9.07 -0.83
N ASN A 165 7.68 -8.72 -2.08
CA ASN A 165 7.96 -7.36 -2.52
C ASN A 165 7.60 -7.21 -4.00
N ILE A 166 7.09 -6.04 -4.37
CA ILE A 166 6.77 -5.69 -5.77
C ILE A 166 7.31 -4.30 -6.10
N SER A 167 7.91 -4.16 -7.27
CA SER A 167 8.38 -2.87 -7.75
C SER A 167 7.28 -2.17 -8.55
N LEU A 168 6.98 -0.92 -8.17
CA LEU A 168 6.16 0.01 -8.94
C LEU A 168 7.04 1.11 -9.53
N ASN A 169 6.67 1.54 -10.73
CA ASN A 169 7.34 2.64 -11.43
C ASN A 169 6.31 3.52 -12.13
N TRP A 170 6.27 4.79 -11.73
CA TRP A 170 5.47 5.83 -12.38
C TRP A 170 6.36 6.75 -13.20
N LEU A 171 5.94 7.02 -14.43
CA LEU A 171 6.42 8.19 -15.15
C LEU A 171 5.69 9.41 -14.61
N ILE A 172 6.42 10.38 -14.08
CA ILE A 172 5.83 11.59 -13.52
C ILE A 172 5.26 12.46 -14.66
N PRO A 173 3.97 12.82 -14.62
CA PRO A 173 3.34 13.65 -15.64
C PRO A 173 4.04 15.01 -15.80
N SER A 174 4.06 15.53 -17.04
CA SER A 174 4.58 16.87 -17.28
C SER A 174 3.72 17.93 -16.60
N GLY A 175 4.36 18.95 -16.05
CA GLY A 175 3.65 20.02 -15.33
C GLY A 175 3.34 19.70 -13.87
N THR A 176 3.74 18.52 -13.36
CA THR A 176 3.69 18.19 -11.94
C THR A 176 4.40 19.25 -11.10
N THR A 177 3.70 19.81 -10.12
CA THR A 177 4.18 20.88 -9.23
C THR A 177 4.40 20.37 -7.81
N ALA A 178 5.29 21.03 -7.07
CA ALA A 178 5.52 20.70 -5.67
C ALA A 178 4.27 20.93 -4.80
N GLY A 179 4.13 20.11 -3.77
CA GLY A 179 3.00 20.13 -2.85
C GLY A 179 2.77 18.75 -2.24
N ASN A 180 1.98 18.70 -1.17
CA ASN A 180 1.53 17.42 -0.62
C ASN A 180 0.41 16.86 -1.49
N THR A 181 0.38 15.55 -1.59
CA THR A 181 -0.66 14.76 -2.25
C THR A 181 -0.81 13.41 -1.53
N TYR A 182 -1.58 12.51 -2.10
CA TYR A 182 -1.87 11.20 -1.55
C TYR A 182 -1.52 10.10 -2.56
N VAL A 183 -1.19 8.94 -2.02
CA VAL A 183 -1.08 7.69 -2.75
C VAL A 183 -2.01 6.69 -2.11
N ARG A 184 -2.64 5.85 -2.94
CA ARG A 184 -3.45 4.72 -2.50
C ARG A 184 -2.85 3.44 -3.03
N PHE A 185 -2.76 2.43 -2.19
CA PHE A 185 -2.45 1.06 -2.57
C PHE A 185 -3.67 0.19 -2.31
N ARG A 186 -3.99 -0.72 -3.24
CA ARG A 186 -4.99 -1.76 -3.04
C ARG A 186 -4.43 -3.07 -3.52
N LEU A 187 -4.28 -4.05 -2.65
CA LEU A 187 -3.82 -5.38 -3.02
C LEU A 187 -4.99 -6.35 -2.87
N THR A 188 -5.40 -7.00 -3.96
CA THR A 188 -6.58 -7.88 -3.92
C THR A 188 -6.49 -9.01 -4.95
N THR A 189 -7.25 -10.08 -4.73
CA THR A 189 -7.52 -11.10 -5.77
C THR A 189 -8.79 -10.81 -6.56
N ASP A 190 -9.51 -9.75 -6.18
CA ASP A 190 -10.75 -9.36 -6.82
C ASP A 190 -10.53 -8.86 -8.25
N SER A 191 -10.91 -9.67 -9.22
CA SER A 191 -10.85 -9.33 -10.64
C SER A 191 -12.04 -8.49 -11.13
N SER A 192 -12.98 -8.13 -10.26
CA SER A 192 -14.16 -7.34 -10.61
C SER A 192 -13.95 -5.83 -10.51
N LEU A 193 -12.83 -5.38 -9.93
CA LEU A 193 -12.45 -3.96 -9.95
C LEU A 193 -12.23 -3.51 -11.40
N THR A 194 -13.07 -2.58 -11.85
CA THR A 194 -13.06 -2.08 -13.23
C THR A 194 -13.16 -0.56 -13.25
N ASP A 195 -12.41 0.03 -14.18
CA ASP A 195 -12.46 1.46 -14.47
C ASP A 195 -13.56 1.72 -15.48
N LYS A 196 -14.39 2.72 -15.21
CA LYS A 196 -15.56 2.98 -16.03
C LYS A 196 -15.15 3.74 -17.28
N SER A 197 -15.62 3.26 -18.44
CA SER A 197 -15.33 3.96 -19.68
C SER A 197 -16.02 5.33 -19.72
N GLY A 198 -15.25 6.37 -20.04
CA GLY A 198 -15.75 7.74 -20.20
C GLY A 198 -15.69 8.62 -18.95
N THR A 199 -15.01 8.18 -17.89
CA THR A 199 -14.76 8.93 -16.63
C THR A 199 -13.27 9.18 -16.42
N ASP A 200 -12.63 9.95 -17.31
CA ASP A 200 -11.16 10.12 -17.26
C ASP A 200 -10.66 10.84 -15.99
N ASN A 201 -11.53 11.54 -15.27
CA ASN A 201 -11.19 12.34 -14.08
C ASN A 201 -11.28 11.56 -12.75
N VAL A 202 -11.76 10.31 -12.77
CA VAL A 202 -11.78 9.41 -11.60
C VAL A 202 -11.65 7.98 -12.11
N ASP A 203 -10.66 7.23 -11.62
CA ASP A 203 -10.56 5.80 -11.82
C ASP A 203 -11.39 5.08 -10.76
N GLU A 204 -12.51 4.46 -11.14
CA GLU A 204 -13.40 3.80 -10.18
C GLU A 204 -12.77 2.59 -9.47
N ARG A 205 -11.65 2.05 -9.96
CA ARG A 205 -10.89 1.03 -9.23
C ARG A 205 -10.24 1.59 -7.96
N SER A 206 -10.06 2.90 -7.85
CA SER A 206 -9.52 3.55 -6.65
C SER A 206 -10.54 3.64 -5.51
N ILE A 207 -11.81 3.34 -5.76
CA ILE A 207 -12.91 3.44 -4.80
C ILE A 207 -13.72 2.13 -4.73
N GLY A 208 -14.67 2.09 -3.80
CA GLY A 208 -15.61 1.00 -3.65
C GLY A 208 -15.00 -0.27 -3.04
N ASN A 209 -15.77 -1.34 -3.10
CA ASN A 209 -15.53 -2.57 -2.36
C ASN A 209 -14.73 -3.59 -3.16
N ALA A 210 -13.66 -4.11 -2.59
CA ALA A 210 -13.02 -5.35 -3.02
C ALA A 210 -13.47 -6.53 -2.14
N THR A 211 -13.54 -7.73 -2.71
CA THR A 211 -14.02 -8.95 -2.05
C THR A 211 -13.02 -9.59 -1.09
N ASN A 212 -11.76 -9.17 -1.14
CA ASN A 212 -10.70 -9.49 -0.20
C ASN A 212 -9.53 -8.53 -0.40
N GLY A 213 -8.51 -8.63 0.45
CA GLY A 213 -7.29 -7.86 0.30
C GLY A 213 -7.16 -6.80 1.38
N GLU A 214 -6.39 -5.77 1.06
CA GLU A 214 -6.16 -4.62 1.92
C GLU A 214 -6.02 -3.33 1.09
N VAL A 215 -6.44 -2.21 1.66
CA VAL A 215 -6.18 -0.85 1.18
C VAL A 215 -5.32 -0.13 2.20
N GLU A 216 -4.28 0.56 1.72
CA GLU A 216 -3.52 1.49 2.54
C GLU A 216 -3.38 2.81 1.79
N ASP A 217 -3.51 3.92 2.50
CA ASP A 217 -3.39 5.26 1.99
C ASP A 217 -2.23 5.98 2.67
N TYR A 218 -1.50 6.80 1.92
CA TYR A 218 -0.39 7.57 2.50
C TYR A 218 -0.34 8.97 1.94
N LYS A 219 -0.02 9.92 2.82
CA LYS A 219 0.40 11.24 2.39
C LYS A 219 1.82 11.20 1.84
N VAL A 220 2.00 11.77 0.65
CA VAL A 220 3.32 11.90 0.00
C VAL A 220 3.56 13.33 -0.45
N ALA A 221 4.80 13.80 -0.35
CA ALA A 221 5.17 15.11 -0.85
C ALA A 221 5.74 15.00 -2.26
N ILE A 222 5.18 15.78 -3.19
CA ILE A 222 5.87 16.14 -4.41
C ILE A 222 6.82 17.28 -4.06
N ALA A 223 8.11 17.00 -4.12
CA ALA A 223 9.13 18.02 -3.94
C ALA A 223 9.62 18.46 -5.31
N SER A 224 9.71 19.77 -5.51
CA SER A 224 10.65 20.26 -6.51
C SER A 224 11.98 19.65 -6.15
N GLU A 225 12.63 19.06 -7.13
CA GLU A 225 14.04 18.78 -6.99
C GLU A 225 14.70 20.14 -6.73
N ASN A 226 14.98 20.44 -5.47
CA ASN A 226 16.16 21.21 -5.15
C ASN A 226 17.34 20.29 -5.49
N LEU A 227 17.54 20.04 -6.78
CA LEU A 227 18.86 20.01 -7.35
C LEU A 227 19.45 21.43 -7.23
N THR A 228 19.49 22.00 -6.02
CA THR A 228 20.79 22.33 -5.47
C THR A 228 21.61 21.03 -5.44
N LEU A 229 22.06 20.60 -6.64
CA LEU A 229 23.49 20.46 -6.84
C LEU A 229 24.05 21.73 -6.21
N GLY A 230 24.49 21.62 -4.95
CA GLY A 230 25.10 22.74 -4.25
C GLY A 230 26.01 23.41 -5.27
N SER A 231 25.76 24.66 -5.60
CA SER A 231 26.58 25.31 -6.61
C SER A 231 28.00 25.37 -6.06
N PRO A 232 29.03 24.83 -6.73
CA PRO A 232 29.06 23.77 -7.75
C PRO A 232 29.19 22.36 -7.14
N LEU A 233 28.95 21.30 -7.93
CA LEU A 233 29.44 19.94 -7.65
C LEU A 233 30.87 20.06 -7.11
N THR A 234 31.05 19.87 -5.81
CA THR A 234 32.40 19.76 -5.26
C THR A 234 32.88 18.39 -5.70
N CYS A 235 33.82 18.38 -6.64
CA CYS A 235 34.56 17.18 -6.98
C CYS A 235 35.35 16.76 -5.73
N ASP A 236 34.74 15.97 -4.87
CA ASP A 236 35.42 15.30 -3.77
C ASP A 236 35.76 13.87 -4.16
N SER A 237 36.48 13.15 -3.29
CA SER A 237 36.94 11.80 -3.58
C SER A 237 35.81 10.77 -3.76
N THR A 238 34.55 11.14 -3.60
CA THR A 238 33.38 10.24 -3.63
C THR A 238 32.55 10.32 -4.91
N PHE A 239 32.79 11.30 -5.78
CA PHE A 239 32.03 11.46 -7.04
C PHE A 239 32.92 11.22 -8.27
N TYR A 240 32.79 10.05 -8.88
CA TYR A 240 33.52 9.68 -10.10
C TYR A 240 32.61 8.94 -11.08
N ILE A 241 32.95 9.00 -12.38
CA ILE A 241 32.40 8.09 -13.38
C ILE A 241 33.48 7.13 -13.83
N THR A 242 33.08 5.88 -14.07
CA THR A 242 33.92 4.93 -14.78
C THR A 242 33.50 4.88 -16.25
N ILE A 243 34.45 5.09 -17.15
CA ILE A 243 34.25 4.87 -18.59
C ILE A 243 35.21 3.75 -19.02
N GLY A 244 34.65 2.64 -19.51
CA GLY A 244 35.42 1.52 -20.04
C GLY A 244 34.55 0.41 -20.62
N ASN A 245 35.08 -0.35 -21.58
CA ASN A 245 34.43 -1.55 -22.12
C ASN A 245 34.28 -2.58 -20.99
N GLY A 246 33.04 -3.00 -20.70
CA GLY A 246 32.75 -3.99 -19.67
C GLY A 246 33.54 -5.28 -19.90
N GLY A 247 34.38 -5.63 -18.92
CA GLY A 247 35.17 -6.86 -18.92
C GLY A 247 36.54 -6.65 -18.28
N ASN A 248 36.64 -6.94 -16.97
CA ASN A 248 37.84 -7.22 -16.16
C ASN A 248 39.11 -6.34 -16.32
N ASN A 249 39.06 -5.24 -17.06
CA ASN A 249 40.16 -4.31 -17.25
C ASN A 249 40.02 -3.14 -16.27
N PRO A 250 41.15 -2.60 -15.77
CA PRO A 250 41.13 -1.40 -14.93
C PRO A 250 40.43 -0.26 -15.67
N GLN A 251 39.29 0.19 -15.14
CA GLN A 251 38.52 1.28 -15.72
C GLN A 251 39.18 2.62 -15.43
N SER A 252 39.10 3.59 -16.33
CA SER A 252 39.65 4.92 -16.04
C SER A 252 38.67 5.69 -15.15
N LEU A 253 39.18 6.26 -14.05
CA LEU A 253 38.45 7.16 -13.17
C LEU A 253 38.58 8.58 -13.70
N TYR A 254 37.46 9.29 -13.85
CA TYR A 254 37.44 10.68 -14.28
C TYR A 254 36.79 11.57 -13.23
N ASP A 255 37.46 12.69 -12.91
CA ASP A 255 36.82 13.85 -12.32
C ASP A 255 35.90 14.48 -13.36
N ILE A 256 34.68 14.82 -12.97
CA ILE A 256 33.77 15.62 -13.79
C ILE A 256 33.89 17.08 -13.38
N ASN A 257 34.35 17.92 -14.29
CA ASN A 257 34.36 19.36 -14.12
C ASN A 257 33.27 19.97 -15.01
N ARG A 258 32.51 20.94 -14.50
CA ARG A 258 31.50 21.67 -15.29
C ARG A 258 31.86 23.15 -15.38
N SER A 259 31.83 23.69 -16.59
CA SER A 259 31.95 25.13 -16.86
C SER A 259 30.86 25.57 -17.83
N GLY A 260 29.92 26.38 -17.35
CA GLY A 260 28.72 26.75 -18.12
C GLY A 260 27.84 25.53 -18.41
N SER A 261 27.59 25.26 -19.69
CA SER A 261 26.87 24.07 -20.19
C SER A 261 27.80 22.92 -20.63
N THR A 262 29.11 23.08 -20.45
CA THR A 262 30.12 22.12 -20.89
C THR A 262 30.59 21.26 -19.72
N TYR A 263 30.64 19.95 -19.94
CA TYR A 263 31.27 18.99 -19.04
C TYR A 263 32.65 18.61 -19.59
N THR A 264 33.67 18.64 -18.73
CA THR A 264 35.00 18.14 -19.03
C THR A 264 35.34 16.99 -18.09
N PHE A 265 35.97 15.96 -18.63
CA PHE A 265 36.36 14.76 -17.89
C PHE A 265 37.88 14.75 -17.77
N THR A 266 38.39 14.78 -16.54
CA THR A 266 39.84 14.76 -16.27
C THR A 266 40.19 13.43 -15.63
N GLN A 267 41.01 12.63 -16.30
CA GLN A 267 41.37 11.31 -15.78
C GLN A 267 42.21 11.44 -14.51
N ARG A 268 41.74 10.82 -13.42
CA ARG A 268 42.41 10.78 -12.11
C ARG A 268 43.30 9.55 -11.92
N GLY A 269 43.07 8.51 -12.70
CA GLY A 269 43.82 7.28 -12.63
C GLY A 269 43.00 6.11 -13.14
N LEU A 270 43.35 4.94 -12.64
CA LEU A 270 42.67 3.69 -12.94
C LEU A 270 41.92 3.22 -11.68
N SER A 271 40.68 2.78 -11.84
CA SER A 271 39.98 1.95 -10.87
C SER A 271 40.85 0.75 -10.61
N THR A 272 41.06 0.50 -9.34
CA THR A 272 41.96 -0.51 -8.86
C THR A 272 41.21 -1.85 -8.66
N SER A 273 39.88 -1.91 -8.98
CA SER A 273 39.04 -3.12 -8.88
C SER A 273 38.50 -3.45 -10.27
N ASN A 274 38.61 -4.73 -10.59
CA ASN A 274 38.01 -5.36 -11.76
C ASN A 274 36.55 -5.80 -11.51
N THR A 275 36.03 -5.57 -10.30
CA THR A 275 34.65 -5.88 -9.89
C THR A 275 34.08 -4.69 -9.13
N ASN A 276 33.35 -3.82 -9.83
CA ASN A 276 32.33 -2.90 -9.31
C ASN A 276 32.66 -2.16 -8.00
N GLY A 277 33.53 -1.14 -8.10
CA GLY A 277 33.70 -0.11 -7.07
C GLY A 277 35.06 -0.15 -6.41
N TYR A 278 35.66 1.02 -6.17
CA TYR A 278 36.83 1.19 -5.31
C TYR A 278 36.48 2.07 -4.12
N PRO A 279 37.35 2.03 -3.10
CA PRO A 279 37.11 1.45 -1.77
C PRO A 279 36.20 2.29 -0.87
#